data_AF-A0A7J3M0B1-F1
#
_entry.id   AF-A0A7J3M0B1-F1
#
_cell.length_a   1.000
_cell.length_b   1.000
_cell.length_c   1.000
_cell.angle_alpha   90.00
_cell.angle_beta   90.00
_cell.angle_gamma   90.00
#
_symmetry.space_group_name_H-M   'P 1'
#
loop_
_entity.id
_entity.type
_entity.pdbx_description
1 polymer ?
#
loop_
_entity_poly.entity_id
_entity_poly.type
_entity_poly.pdbx_seq_one_letter_code
_entity_poly.pdbx_strand_id
1 'polypeptide(L)'
;MKVEIVASNIEIIARLRDRVGIILREASEAWASRIEQILRMHTPLQDGRLRNELYIELRRDGIAVVGPEYLLYLILGTRPHEILPHRARALRFDIEGRVIFAKRVYHPGFPPQPFFREFLRKAFEILPEILAEVLRNA
;
A
#
# COMPACT_ATOMS: atom_id res chain seq x y z
N MET A 1 -12.21 39.12 -40.43
CA MET A 1 -10.91 38.44 -40.66
C MET A 1 -10.50 37.77 -39.35
N LYS A 2 -10.40 36.44 -39.30
CA LYS A 2 -9.89 35.73 -38.11
C LYS A 2 -8.40 35.51 -38.32
N VAL A 3 -7.59 35.92 -37.35
CA VAL A 3 -6.16 35.65 -37.31
C VAL A 3 -5.96 34.55 -36.27
N GLU A 4 -5.51 33.37 -36.71
CA GLU A 4 -5.04 32.31 -35.82
C GLU A 4 -3.55 32.54 -35.54
N ILE A 5 -3.22 32.81 -34.29
CA ILE A 5 -1.84 32.87 -33.82
C ILE A 5 -1.48 31.46 -33.34
N VAL A 6 -0.86 30.68 -34.22
CA VAL A 6 -0.29 29.37 -33.88
C VAL A 6 1.12 29.61 -33.34
N ALA A 7 1.23 30.01 -32.06
CA ALA A 7 2.48 29.78 -31.34
C ALA A 7 2.77 28.28 -31.46
N SER A 8 3.97 27.89 -31.93
CA SER A 8 4.22 26.53 -32.40
C SER A 8 3.65 25.51 -31.40
N ASN A 9 2.68 24.71 -31.84
CA ASN A 9 1.90 23.81 -30.97
C ASN A 9 2.80 22.98 -30.04
N ILE A 10 4.03 22.70 -30.49
CA ILE A 10 5.08 21.97 -29.77
C ILE A 10 5.49 22.67 -28.46
N GLU A 11 5.72 23.98 -28.46
CA GLU A 11 6.18 24.69 -27.26
C GLU A 11 5.09 24.78 -26.20
N ILE A 12 3.84 25.05 -26.62
CA ILE A 12 2.68 25.06 -25.71
C ILE A 12 2.48 23.68 -25.09
N ILE A 13 2.53 22.62 -25.90
CA ILE A 13 2.40 21.24 -25.43
C ILE A 13 3.53 20.88 -24.46
N ALA A 14 4.77 21.28 -24.75
CA ALA A 14 5.91 21.04 -23.86
C ALA A 14 5.74 21.75 -22.52
N ARG A 15 5.40 23.05 -22.51
CA ARG A 15 5.15 23.82 -21.28
C ARG A 15 3.99 23.25 -20.47
N LEU A 16 2.90 22.85 -21.13
CA LEU A 16 1.76 22.21 -20.47
C LEU A 16 2.17 20.89 -19.81
N ARG A 17 2.87 20.02 -20.55
CA ARG A 17 3.37 18.74 -20.03
C ARG A 17 4.26 18.95 -18.81
N ASP A 18 5.18 19.90 -18.88
CA ASP A 18 6.11 20.16 -17.79
C ASP A 18 5.37 20.70 -16.55
N ARG A 19 4.39 21.60 -16.74
CA ARG A 19 3.55 22.13 -15.65
C ARG A 19 2.66 21.05 -15.02
N VAL A 20 2.01 20.21 -15.85
CA VAL A 20 1.23 19.06 -15.38
C VAL A 20 2.13 18.07 -14.63
N GLY A 21 3.35 17.85 -15.12
CA GLY A 21 4.33 16.98 -14.46
C GLY A 21 4.73 17.46 -13.07
N ILE A 22 4.87 18.78 -12.87
CA ILE A 22 5.11 19.37 -11.55
C ILE A 22 3.91 19.14 -10.62
N ILE A 23 2.71 19.49 -11.08
CA ILE A 23 1.47 19.32 -10.29
C ILE A 23 1.27 17.85 -9.89
N LEU A 24 1.47 16.91 -10.82
CA LEU A 24 1.34 15.48 -10.54
C LEU A 24 2.37 14.99 -9.52
N ARG A 25 3.60 15.52 -9.56
CA ARG A 25 4.65 15.17 -8.59
C ARG A 25 4.27 15.66 -7.19
N GLU A 26 3.92 16.94 -7.07
CA GLU A 26 3.52 17.55 -5.79
C GLU A 26 2.29 16.85 -5.21
N ALA A 27 1.29 16.57 -6.04
CA ALA A 27 0.11 15.82 -5.62
C ALA A 27 0.45 14.38 -5.17
N SER A 28 1.37 13.71 -5.88
CA SER A 28 1.81 12.36 -5.51
C SER A 28 2.53 12.34 -4.17
N GLU A 29 3.41 13.31 -3.92
CA GLU A 29 4.15 13.45 -2.67
C GLU A 29 3.23 13.76 -1.48
N ALA A 30 2.31 14.71 -1.66
CA ALA A 30 1.31 15.04 -0.65
C ALA A 30 0.39 13.84 -0.36
N TRP A 31 -0.08 13.15 -1.39
CA TRP A 31 -0.93 11.98 -1.24
C TRP A 31 -0.19 10.84 -0.54
N ALA A 32 1.04 10.51 -0.96
CA ALA A 32 1.86 9.47 -0.35
C ALA A 32 2.06 9.69 1.15
N SER A 33 2.42 10.92 1.53
CA SER A 33 2.63 11.29 2.94
C SER A 33 1.36 11.10 3.78
N ARG A 34 0.21 11.49 3.23
CA ARG A 34 -1.08 11.40 3.92
C ARG A 34 -1.59 9.96 4.03
N ILE A 35 -1.48 9.18 2.96
CA ILE A 35 -1.94 7.79 2.97
C ILE A 35 -1.01 6.89 3.79
N GLU A 36 0.28 7.22 3.96
CA GLU A 36 1.14 6.48 4.88
C GLU A 36 0.65 6.59 6.33
N GLN A 37 0.22 7.79 6.74
CA GLN A 37 -0.38 7.98 8.07
C GLN A 37 -1.66 7.14 8.22
N ILE A 38 -2.51 7.15 7.19
CA ILE A 38 -3.73 6.33 7.16
C ILE A 38 -3.39 4.84 7.24
N LEU A 39 -2.41 4.38 6.48
CA LEU A 39 -1.94 3.00 6.47
C LEU A 39 -1.52 2.57 7.87
N ARG A 40 -0.67 3.36 8.54
CA ARG A 40 -0.20 3.09 9.91
C ARG A 40 -1.35 3.04 10.91
N MET A 41 -2.34 3.93 10.80
CA MET A 41 -3.50 3.94 11.69
C MET A 41 -4.39 2.70 11.56
N HIS A 42 -4.58 2.19 10.34
CA HIS A 42 -5.43 1.02 10.11
C HIS A 42 -4.68 -0.30 10.29
N THR A 43 -3.35 -0.28 10.29
CA THR A 43 -2.54 -1.49 10.45
C THR A 43 -2.72 -2.12 11.83
N PRO A 44 -3.05 -3.43 11.91
CA PRO A 44 -3.20 -4.15 13.17
C PRO A 44 -1.97 -4.04 14.07
N LEU A 45 -2.21 -3.90 15.37
CA LEU A 45 -1.20 -3.89 16.42
C LEU A 45 -1.25 -5.20 17.20
N GLN A 46 -0.43 -6.16 16.80
CA GLN A 46 -0.23 -7.38 17.58
C GLN A 46 1.07 -7.27 18.40
N ASP A 47 2.20 -7.09 17.71
CA ASP A 47 3.54 -6.85 18.27
C ASP A 47 4.19 -5.57 17.74
N GLY A 48 3.50 -4.85 16.84
CA GLY A 48 3.99 -3.65 16.16
C GLY A 48 4.90 -3.90 14.96
N ARG A 49 5.36 -5.14 14.72
CA ARG A 49 6.29 -5.48 13.64
C ARG A 49 5.75 -5.10 12.27
N LEU A 50 4.51 -5.51 11.99
CA LEU A 50 3.85 -5.19 10.72
C LEU A 50 3.80 -3.69 10.46
N ARG A 51 3.44 -2.88 11.48
CA ARG A 51 3.37 -1.42 11.36
C ARG A 51 4.74 -0.77 11.15
N ASN A 52 5.80 -1.37 11.69
CA ASN A 52 7.15 -0.84 11.57
C ASN A 52 7.77 -1.13 10.19
N GLU A 53 7.43 -2.27 9.59
CA GLU A 53 7.94 -2.69 8.28
C GLU A 53 7.07 -2.19 7.11
N LEU A 54 5.88 -1.64 7.38
CA LEU A 54 4.91 -1.22 6.36
C LEU A 54 5.00 0.30 6.08
N TYR A 55 5.24 0.67 4.83
CA TYR A 55 5.40 2.05 4.39
C TYR A 55 4.93 2.29 2.94
N ILE A 56 4.85 3.56 2.55
CA ILE A 56 4.50 3.98 1.20
C ILE A 56 5.78 4.37 0.45
N GLU A 57 5.94 3.85 -0.76
CA GLU A 57 7.06 4.16 -1.64
C GLU A 57 6.54 4.83 -2.93
N LEU A 58 7.07 6.02 -3.23
CA LEU A 58 6.86 6.66 -4.53
C LEU A 58 7.76 6.01 -5.57
N ARG A 59 7.14 5.58 -6.67
CA ARG A 59 7.81 4.99 -7.82
C ARG A 59 7.57 5.83 -9.07
N ARG A 60 8.31 5.55 -10.13
CA ARG A 60 8.18 6.27 -11.41
C ARG A 60 6.78 6.12 -12.03
N ASP A 61 6.14 4.99 -11.76
CA ASP A 61 4.87 4.54 -12.31
C ASP A 61 3.69 4.64 -11.32
N GLY A 62 3.93 5.15 -10.10
CA GLY A 62 2.86 5.37 -9.13
C GLY A 62 3.31 5.18 -7.69
N ILE A 63 2.42 4.61 -6.88
CA ILE A 63 2.65 4.39 -5.45
C ILE A 63 2.62 2.90 -5.15
N ALA A 64 3.62 2.45 -4.38
CA ALA A 64 3.65 1.09 -3.85
C ALA A 64 3.43 1.09 -2.34
N VAL A 65 2.66 0.11 -1.87
CA VAL A 65 2.66 -0.26 -0.45
C VAL A 65 3.71 -1.35 -0.27
N VAL A 66 4.72 -1.08 0.56
CA VAL A 66 5.83 -2.00 0.81
C VAL A 66 5.72 -2.51 2.23
N GLY A 67 5.91 -3.82 2.41
CA GLY A 67 5.85 -4.47 3.71
C GLY A 67 6.50 -5.85 3.68
N PRO A 68 6.42 -6.60 4.79
CA PRO A 68 7.01 -7.94 4.89
C PRO A 68 6.34 -8.92 3.93
N GLU A 69 7.05 -9.99 3.57
CA GLU A 69 6.55 -11.04 2.66
C GLU A 69 5.19 -11.61 3.10
N TYR A 70 4.97 -11.73 4.42
CA TYR A 70 3.73 -12.28 4.96
C TYR A 70 2.52 -11.33 4.82
N LEU A 71 2.70 -10.07 4.43
CA LEU A 71 1.62 -9.11 4.22
C LEU A 71 0.60 -9.64 3.20
N LEU A 72 1.06 -10.32 2.16
CA LEU A 72 0.20 -10.87 1.12
C LEU A 72 -0.84 -11.84 1.69
N TYR A 73 -0.43 -12.69 2.64
CA TYR A 73 -1.33 -13.63 3.31
C TYR A 73 -2.39 -12.89 4.14
N LEU A 74 -2.04 -11.76 4.75
CA LEU A 74 -3.02 -10.94 5.49
C LEU A 74 -4.04 -10.29 4.56
N ILE A 75 -3.59 -9.78 3.41
CA ILE A 75 -4.43 -9.09 2.43
C ILE A 75 -5.35 -10.06 1.69
N LEU A 76 -4.84 -11.23 1.29
CA LEU A 76 -5.58 -12.21 0.48
C LEU A 76 -6.23 -13.32 1.29
N GLY A 77 -5.86 -13.45 2.56
CA GLY A 77 -6.19 -14.63 3.35
C GLY A 77 -5.41 -15.87 2.90
N THR A 78 -5.68 -16.98 3.57
CA THR A 78 -5.14 -18.30 3.20
C THR A 78 -6.26 -19.33 3.17
N ARG A 79 -6.18 -20.27 2.22
CA ARG A 79 -7.08 -21.43 2.16
C ARG A 79 -6.67 -22.49 3.19
N PRO A 80 -7.55 -23.45 3.53
CA PRO A 80 -7.13 -24.63 4.28
C PRO A 80 -5.89 -25.28 3.66
N HIS A 81 -4.88 -25.58 4.47
CA HIS A 81 -3.62 -26.15 4.00
C HIS A 81 -2.91 -26.96 5.09
N GLU A 82 -2.04 -27.88 4.67
CA GLU A 82 -1.15 -28.59 5.57
C GLU A 82 0.11 -27.76 5.85
N ILE A 83 0.53 -27.76 7.11
CA ILE A 83 1.81 -27.23 7.56
C ILE A 83 2.70 -28.42 7.92
N LEU A 84 3.83 -28.51 7.23
CA LEU A 84 4.80 -29.59 7.38
C LEU A 84 6.17 -29.03 7.82
N PRO A 85 6.89 -29.75 8.70
CA PRO A 85 8.25 -29.38 9.06
C PRO A 85 9.17 -29.57 7.85
N HIS A 86 9.90 -28.52 7.45
CA HIS A 86 10.77 -28.57 6.27
C HIS A 86 12.16 -29.15 6.55
N ARG A 87 12.82 -28.68 7.62
CA ARG A 87 14.19 -29.10 8.00
C ARG A 87 14.25 -29.88 9.32
N ALA A 88 13.16 -29.84 10.10
CA ALA A 88 13.07 -30.47 11.41
C ALA A 88 12.26 -31.77 11.34
N ARG A 89 12.32 -32.57 12.41
CA ARG A 89 11.54 -33.83 12.53
C ARG A 89 10.07 -33.60 12.91
N ALA A 90 9.76 -32.46 13.53
CA ALA A 90 8.43 -32.08 13.95
C ALA A 90 8.34 -30.55 14.10
N LEU A 91 7.12 -30.02 14.01
CA LEU A 91 6.77 -28.66 14.41
C LEU A 91 6.72 -28.60 15.94
N ARG A 92 7.14 -27.46 16.52
CA ARG A 92 7.08 -27.21 17.97
C ARG A 92 6.16 -26.02 18.22
N PHE A 93 5.19 -26.19 19.12
CA PHE A 93 4.30 -25.14 19.58
C PHE A 93 4.46 -24.97 21.08
N ASP A 94 4.40 -23.72 21.55
CA ASP A 94 4.31 -23.39 22.96
C ASP A 94 2.93 -22.78 23.20
N ILE A 95 2.06 -23.52 23.89
CA ILE A 95 0.65 -23.17 24.09
C ILE A 95 0.38 -23.27 25.58
N GLU A 96 0.05 -22.13 26.20
CA GLU A 96 -0.30 -22.05 27.63
C GLU A 96 0.76 -22.71 28.55
N GLY A 97 2.04 -22.50 28.22
CA GLY A 97 3.18 -23.06 28.98
C GLY A 97 3.44 -24.55 28.75
N ARG A 98 2.75 -25.18 27.80
CA ARG A 98 2.99 -26.57 27.38
C ARG A 98 3.63 -26.61 26.00
N VAL A 99 4.68 -27.41 25.88
CA VAL A 99 5.34 -27.66 24.60
C VAL A 99 4.67 -28.85 23.91
N ILE A 100 4.12 -28.62 22.73
CA ILE A 100 3.45 -29.63 21.89
C ILE A 100 4.26 -29.82 20.61
N PHE A 101 4.47 -31.08 20.24
CA PHE A 101 5.12 -31.46 18.98
C PHE A 101 4.11 -32.10 18.02
N ALA A 102 4.14 -31.68 16.76
CA ALA A 102 3.28 -32.24 15.72
C ALA A 102 4.09 -32.55 14.45
N LYS A 103 3.84 -33.72 13.86
CA LYS A 103 4.44 -34.07 12.54
C LYS A 103 3.81 -33.29 11.39
N ARG A 104 2.56 -32.88 11.54
CA ARG A 104 1.79 -32.07 10.59
C ARG A 104 0.68 -31.30 11.32
N VAL A 105 0.26 -30.18 10.76
CA VAL A 105 -0.91 -29.42 11.21
C VAL A 105 -1.82 -29.15 10.01
N TYR A 106 -3.12 -29.42 10.16
CA TYR A 106 -4.13 -29.00 9.20
C TYR A 106 -4.62 -27.61 9.58
N HIS A 107 -4.08 -26.58 8.93
CA HIS A 107 -4.49 -25.20 9.17
C HIS A 107 -5.80 -24.94 8.40
N PRO A 108 -6.86 -24.42 9.05
CA PRO A 108 -8.14 -24.16 8.39
C PRO A 108 -8.07 -23.01 7.37
N GLY A 109 -6.97 -22.27 7.37
CA GLY A 109 -6.84 -21.00 6.65
C GLY A 109 -7.41 -19.85 7.46
N PHE A 110 -7.42 -18.66 6.88
CA PHE A 110 -8.08 -17.50 7.46
C PHE A 110 -8.53 -16.55 6.34
N PRO A 111 -9.64 -15.81 6.51
CA PRO A 111 -10.13 -14.87 5.50
C PRO A 111 -9.23 -13.63 5.38
N PRO A 112 -9.26 -12.90 4.24
CA PRO A 112 -8.65 -11.58 4.11
C PRO A 112 -8.91 -10.67 5.30
N GLN A 113 -7.87 -10.04 5.84
CA GLN A 113 -8.05 -9.03 6.87
C GLN A 113 -8.55 -7.71 6.26
N PRO A 114 -9.55 -7.04 6.87
CA PRO A 114 -10.22 -5.90 6.25
C PRO A 114 -9.35 -4.63 6.22
N PHE A 115 -8.29 -4.55 7.03
CA PHE A 115 -7.51 -3.31 7.23
C PHE A 115 -7.00 -2.70 5.92
N PHE A 116 -6.53 -3.52 4.98
CA PHE A 116 -5.96 -3.04 3.73
C PHE A 116 -7.04 -2.47 2.80
N ARG A 117 -8.23 -3.10 2.78
CA ARG A 117 -9.39 -2.60 2.03
C ARG A 117 -9.87 -1.26 2.59
N GLU A 118 -9.95 -1.13 3.91
CA GLU A 118 -10.32 0.13 4.56
C GLU A 118 -9.29 1.23 4.34
N PHE A 119 -8.00 0.88 4.36
CA PHE A 119 -6.92 1.77 3.95
C PHE A 119 -7.11 2.28 2.51
N LEU A 120 -7.30 1.38 1.54
CA LEU A 120 -7.46 1.76 0.12
C LEU A 120 -8.68 2.66 -0.08
N ARG A 121 -9.81 2.34 0.56
CA ARG A 121 -11.01 3.17 0.50
C ARG A 121 -10.70 4.60 0.95
N LYS A 122 -10.08 4.76 2.12
CA LYS A 122 -9.71 6.09 2.65
C LYS A 122 -8.66 6.80 1.81
N ALA A 123 -7.70 6.05 1.26
CA ALA A 123 -6.68 6.62 0.39
C ALA A 123 -7.31 7.31 -0.84
N PHE A 124 -8.32 6.70 -1.45
CA PHE A 124 -9.04 7.32 -2.58
C PHE A 124 -10.01 8.42 -2.16
N GLU A 125 -10.63 8.32 -0.97
CA GLU A 125 -11.53 9.36 -0.45
C GLU A 125 -10.83 10.71 -0.29
N ILE A 126 -9.55 10.73 0.12
CA ILE A 126 -8.81 11.97 0.33
C ILE A 126 -8.16 12.54 -0.94
N LEU A 127 -8.10 11.78 -2.03
CA LEU A 127 -7.36 12.18 -3.24
C LEU A 127 -7.88 13.50 -3.84
N PRO A 128 -9.21 13.74 -3.97
CA PRO A 128 -9.72 15.02 -4.49
C PRO A 128 -9.31 16.23 -3.65
N GLU A 129 -9.25 16.08 -2.32
CA GLU A 129 -8.82 17.15 -1.41
C GLU A 129 -7.35 17.51 -1.65
N ILE A 130 -6.47 16.50 -1.74
CA ILE A 130 -5.04 16.69 -2.04
C ILE A 130 -4.84 17.38 -3.38
N LEU A 131 -5.56 16.94 -4.43
CA LEU A 131 -5.48 17.57 -5.74
C LEU A 131 -5.92 19.04 -5.68
N ALA A 132 -7.01 19.34 -4.96
CA ALA A 132 -7.50 20.71 -4.82
C ALA A 132 -6.52 21.58 -4.02
N GLU A 133 -5.85 21.05 -3.00
CA GLU A 133 -4.79 21.74 -2.25
C GLU A 133 -3.61 22.11 -3.14
N VAL A 134 -3.09 21.16 -3.91
CA VAL A 134 -1.96 21.39 -4.82
C VAL A 134 -2.33 22.41 -5.89
N LEU A 135 -3.50 22.26 -6.51
CA LEU A 135 -3.97 23.19 -7.55
C LEU A 135 -4.20 24.62 -7.04
N ARG A 136 -4.55 24.81 -5.76
CA ARG A 136 -4.68 26.16 -5.16
C ARG A 136 -3.33 26.85 -4.97
N ASN A 137 -2.26 26.08 -4.81
CA ASN A 137 -0.91 26.58 -4.54
C ASN A 137 -0.01 26.64 -5.80
N ALA A 138 -0.49 26.11 -6.93
CA ALA A 138 0.22 26.04 -8.20
C ALA A 138 0.06 27.32 -9.03
#